data_AF-A0A7C2C2Y4-F1
#
_entry.id   AF-A0A7C2C2Y4-F1
#
_cell.length_a   1.000
_cell.length_b   1.000
_cell.length_c   1.000
_cell.angle_alpha   90.00
_cell.angle_beta   90.00
_cell.angle_gamma   90.00
#
_symmetry.space_group_name_H-M   'P 1'
#
loop_
_entity.id
_entity.type
_entity.pdbx_description
1 polymer ?
#
loop_
_entity_poly.entity_id
_entity_poly.type
_entity_poly.pdbx_seq_one_letter_code
_entity_poly.pdbx_strand_id
1 'polypeptide(L)'
;GPLGFSLATVALFLNTGEGGEEELLPGLHTPKGEGWEVAYLLTGFGAERRTPKGGRAPVRAWREGDWVLLDTGLPPGRYGFYGGVGLFDPFAPWYLRPTSPKGGPWTLMAPPGSPPLVDLLAERPLDQVRAYETGVLQPLRPQGLSLRRESLLAFALGGVSLALAFLLRKR
;
A
#
# COMPACT_ATOMS: atom_id res chain seq x y z
N GLY A 1 -22.08 2.90 2.82
CA GLY A 1 -22.21 4.09 1.96
C GLY A 1 -22.02 3.68 0.49
N PRO A 2 -21.84 4.64 -0.43
CA PRO A 2 -21.75 4.38 -1.88
C PRO A 2 -20.70 3.35 -2.29
N LEU A 3 -19.62 3.19 -1.50
CA LEU A 3 -18.56 2.22 -1.76
C LEU A 3 -18.80 0.83 -1.15
N GLY A 4 -19.96 0.58 -0.54
CA GLY A 4 -20.31 -0.73 0.01
C GLY A 4 -19.86 -1.01 1.45
N PHE A 5 -19.17 -0.06 2.10
CA PHE A 5 -18.83 -0.09 3.52
C PHE A 5 -19.13 1.26 4.19
N SER A 6 -19.10 1.33 5.52
CA SER A 6 -19.37 2.57 6.28
C SER A 6 -18.42 2.79 7.44
N LEU A 7 -17.92 1.71 8.05
CA LEU A 7 -17.17 1.78 9.30
C LEU A 7 -15.66 1.92 9.10
N ALA A 8 -15.12 1.44 7.99
CA ALA A 8 -13.69 1.45 7.75
C ALA A 8 -13.22 2.77 7.15
N THR A 9 -11.98 3.15 7.47
CA THR A 9 -11.16 4.06 6.68
C THR A 9 -9.94 3.28 6.23
N VAL A 10 -9.68 3.28 4.93
CA VAL A 10 -8.46 2.71 4.35
C VAL A 10 -7.52 3.86 4.04
N ALA A 11 -6.30 3.83 4.60
CA ALA A 11 -5.24 4.77 4.28
C ALA A 11 -4.17 4.03 3.46
N LEU A 12 -3.92 4.50 2.24
CA LEU A 12 -2.95 3.94 1.32
C LEU A 12 -1.94 5.01 0.93
N PHE A 13 -0.66 4.80 1.20
CA PHE A 13 0.43 5.72 0.89
C PHE A 13 1.30 5.10 -0.19
N LEU A 14 1.68 5.88 -1.19
CA LEU A 14 2.51 5.43 -2.29
C LEU A 14 3.85 6.15 -2.26
N ASN A 15 4.90 5.34 -2.26
CA ASN A 15 6.23 5.73 -2.69
C ASN A 15 6.29 5.67 -4.22
N THR A 16 6.49 6.82 -4.82
CA THR A 16 6.56 7.08 -6.26
C THR A 16 7.94 7.49 -6.74
N GLY A 17 8.90 7.70 -5.83
CA GLY A 17 10.25 8.16 -6.15
C GLY A 17 11.18 8.12 -4.94
N GLU A 18 12.39 8.68 -5.10
CA GLU A 18 13.34 8.79 -3.99
C GLU A 18 12.95 9.93 -3.03
N GLY A 19 13.09 9.67 -1.73
CA GLY A 19 12.71 10.62 -0.68
C GLY A 19 11.24 10.50 -0.28
N GLY A 20 10.60 11.65 -0.04
CA GLY A 20 9.21 11.74 0.42
C GLY A 20 9.08 12.01 1.91
N GLU A 21 7.85 11.97 2.40
CA GLU A 21 7.55 12.07 3.83
C GLU A 21 7.73 10.70 4.50
N GLU A 22 8.44 10.65 5.62
CA GLU A 22 8.69 9.38 6.33
C GLU A 22 7.56 9.06 7.31
N GLU A 23 6.86 10.07 7.85
CA GLU A 23 5.70 9.84 8.72
C GLU A 23 4.45 9.47 7.90
N LEU A 24 3.94 8.25 8.09
CA LEU A 24 2.69 7.80 7.47
C LEU A 24 1.51 8.30 8.30
N LEU A 25 1.54 7.99 9.60
CA LEU A 25 0.55 8.35 10.60
C LEU A 25 1.28 8.52 11.94
N PRO A 26 0.67 9.18 12.94
CA PRO A 26 1.26 9.23 14.28
C PRO A 26 1.56 7.82 14.79
N GLY A 27 2.83 7.53 15.09
CA GLY A 27 3.27 6.21 15.54
C GLY A 27 3.58 5.19 14.44
N LEU A 28 3.55 5.59 13.16
CA LEU A 28 3.89 4.73 12.02
C LEU A 28 4.69 5.50 10.96
N HIS A 29 5.86 4.96 10.62
CA HIS A 29 6.84 5.55 9.73
C HIS A 29 7.26 4.57 8.63
N THR A 30 7.81 5.10 7.54
CA THR A 30 8.55 4.34 6.54
C THR A 30 9.93 3.94 7.06
N PRO A 31 10.64 3.02 6.38
CA PRO A 31 12.06 2.82 6.64
C PRO A 31 12.86 4.08 6.31
N LYS A 32 13.96 4.32 7.02
CA LYS A 32 14.82 5.49 6.80
C LYS A 32 15.28 5.60 5.35
N GLY A 33 15.12 6.78 4.74
CA GLY A 33 15.49 7.04 3.35
C GLY A 33 14.43 6.62 2.32
N GLU A 34 13.31 6.09 2.79
CA GLU A 34 12.09 5.87 2.01
C GLU A 34 11.02 6.86 2.45
N GLY A 35 10.03 7.13 1.61
CA GLY A 35 8.92 7.99 2.00
C GLY A 35 7.70 7.77 1.13
N TRP A 36 6.73 8.67 1.26
CA TRP A 36 5.56 8.74 0.40
C TRP A 36 5.37 10.14 -0.19
N GLU A 37 4.83 10.21 -1.40
CA GLU A 37 4.53 11.48 -2.10
C GLU A 37 3.03 11.70 -2.28
N VAL A 38 2.26 10.62 -2.28
CA VAL A 38 0.81 10.65 -2.41
C VAL A 38 0.17 9.62 -1.50
N ALA A 39 -0.93 10.02 -0.85
CA ALA A 39 -1.77 9.11 -0.11
C ALA A 39 -3.20 9.15 -0.65
N TYR A 40 -3.93 8.07 -0.50
CA TYR A 40 -5.34 7.95 -0.80
C TYR A 40 -6.05 7.47 0.46
N LEU A 41 -7.10 8.18 0.83
CA LEU A 41 -8.02 7.73 1.87
C LEU A 41 -9.32 7.31 1.24
N LEU A 42 -9.78 6.12 1.58
CA LEU A 42 -11.08 5.61 1.18
C LEU A 42 -11.94 5.46 2.42
N THR A 43 -13.12 6.06 2.37
CA THR A 43 -14.14 5.97 3.42
C THR A 43 -15.42 5.44 2.82
N GLY A 44 -16.40 5.10 3.65
CA GLY A 44 -17.72 4.71 3.15
C GLY A 44 -18.43 5.78 2.31
N PHE A 45 -17.97 7.04 2.34
CA PHE A 45 -18.57 8.20 1.69
C PHE A 45 -17.87 8.61 0.40
N GLY A 46 -16.64 8.18 0.18
CA GLY A 46 -15.85 8.57 -0.99
C GLY A 46 -14.35 8.38 -0.76
N ALA A 47 -13.56 8.86 -1.72
CA ALA A 47 -12.12 8.82 -1.66
C ALA A 47 -11.51 10.21 -1.83
N GLU A 48 -10.35 10.42 -1.22
CA GLU A 48 -9.57 11.63 -1.36
C GLU A 48 -8.08 11.31 -1.52
N ARG A 49 -7.39 12.17 -2.28
CA ARG A 49 -5.95 12.20 -2.41
C ARG A 49 -5.37 13.19 -1.41
N ARG A 50 -4.26 12.84 -0.80
CA ARG A 50 -3.44 13.72 0.03
C ARG A 50 -1.99 13.80 -0.44
N THR A 51 -1.35 14.90 -0.12
CA THR A 51 0.10 15.10 -0.30
C THR A 51 0.75 15.45 1.03
N PRO A 52 2.07 15.23 1.19
CA PRO A 52 2.80 15.60 2.41
C PRO A 52 2.63 17.06 2.82
N LYS A 53 2.49 17.95 1.82
CA LYS A 53 2.30 19.40 2.02
C LYS A 53 0.89 19.78 2.48
N GLY A 54 0.05 18.80 2.85
CA GLY A 54 -1.31 19.02 3.32
C GLY A 54 -2.35 19.25 2.22
N GLY A 55 -1.98 19.10 0.94
CA GLY A 55 -2.93 19.19 -0.17
C GLY A 55 -3.97 18.08 -0.10
N ARG A 56 -5.24 18.40 -0.38
CA ARG A 56 -6.35 17.45 -0.40
C ARG A 56 -7.21 17.66 -1.63
N ALA A 57 -7.61 16.58 -2.30
CA ALA A 57 -8.51 16.63 -3.44
C ALA A 57 -9.41 15.38 -3.47
N PRO A 58 -10.70 15.51 -3.84
CA PRO A 58 -11.54 14.35 -4.05
C PRO A 58 -11.01 13.49 -5.20
N VAL A 59 -11.17 12.17 -5.07
CA VAL A 59 -10.79 11.19 -6.10
C VAL A 59 -11.97 10.30 -6.40
N ARG A 60 -12.11 9.92 -7.67
CA ARG A 60 -13.16 9.00 -8.09
C ARG A 60 -12.86 7.60 -7.56
N ALA A 61 -13.81 7.05 -6.81
CA ALA A 61 -13.82 5.65 -6.41
C ALA A 61 -15.21 5.06 -6.66
N TRP A 62 -15.26 3.77 -6.98
CA TRP A 62 -16.52 3.05 -7.23
C TRP A 62 -16.41 1.60 -6.77
N ARG A 63 -17.56 0.98 -6.57
CA ARG A 63 -17.65 -0.45 -6.25
C ARG A 63 -17.89 -1.26 -7.51
N GLU A 64 -17.20 -2.38 -7.64
CA GLU A 64 -17.38 -3.37 -8.70
C GLU A 64 -17.36 -4.78 -8.08
N GLY A 65 -18.52 -5.39 -7.93
CA GLY A 65 -18.65 -6.66 -7.19
C GLY A 65 -18.20 -6.50 -5.73
N ASP A 66 -17.15 -7.21 -5.33
CA ASP A 66 -16.53 -7.12 -4.01
C ASP A 66 -15.31 -6.19 -3.96
N TRP A 67 -14.99 -5.56 -5.08
CA TRP A 67 -13.86 -4.65 -5.20
C TRP A 67 -14.28 -3.20 -5.06
N VAL A 68 -13.38 -2.39 -4.49
CA VAL A 68 -13.46 -0.93 -4.56
C VAL A 68 -12.31 -0.46 -5.42
N LEU A 69 -12.63 0.18 -6.54
CA LEU A 69 -11.68 0.71 -7.49
C LEU A 69 -11.49 2.20 -7.24
N LEU A 70 -10.27 2.66 -7.51
CA LEU A 70 -9.83 4.04 -7.30
C LEU A 70 -9.11 4.52 -8.57
N ASP A 71 -9.54 5.66 -9.10
CA ASP A 71 -8.83 6.33 -10.18
C ASP A 71 -7.69 7.17 -9.61
N THR A 72 -6.48 6.61 -9.61
CA THR A 72 -5.32 7.26 -8.97
C THR A 72 -4.84 8.50 -9.74
N GLY A 73 -5.10 8.58 -11.05
CA GLY A 73 -4.50 9.58 -11.94
C GLY A 73 -2.97 9.52 -12.04
N LEU A 74 -2.33 8.47 -11.51
CA LEU A 74 -0.89 8.26 -11.58
C LEU A 74 -0.52 7.60 -12.91
N PRO A 75 0.65 7.93 -13.50
CA PRO A 75 1.13 7.22 -14.66
C PRO A 75 1.41 5.74 -14.32
N PRO A 76 1.43 4.82 -15.29
CA PRO A 76 1.90 3.46 -15.03
C PRO A 76 3.35 3.46 -14.53
N GLY A 77 3.61 2.76 -13.42
CA GLY A 77 4.91 2.76 -12.78
C GLY A 77 5.06 1.69 -11.70
N ARG A 78 6.28 1.56 -11.18
CA ARG A 78 6.55 0.73 -10.00
C ARG A 78 6.45 1.61 -8.77
N TYR A 79 5.54 1.24 -7.87
CA TYR A 79 5.28 1.97 -6.64
C TYR A 79 5.53 1.09 -5.43
N GLY A 80 6.01 1.69 -4.35
CA GLY A 80 5.96 1.09 -3.02
C GLY A 80 4.63 1.45 -2.37
N PHE A 81 3.96 0.48 -1.77
CA PHE A 81 2.68 0.67 -1.12
C PHE A 81 2.85 0.49 0.38
N TYR A 82 2.41 1.47 1.15
CA TYR A 82 2.15 1.35 2.57
C TYR A 82 0.66 1.52 2.79
N GLY A 83 0.10 0.87 3.79
CA GLY A 83 -1.28 1.15 4.10
C GLY A 83 -1.78 0.39 5.30
N GLY A 84 -3.00 0.72 5.66
CA GLY A 84 -3.72 0.04 6.70
C GLY A 84 -5.18 0.45 6.73
N VAL A 85 -5.91 -0.25 7.58
CA VAL A 85 -7.33 -0.01 7.80
C VAL A 85 -7.51 0.39 9.25
N GLY A 86 -8.37 1.37 9.50
CA GLY A 86 -8.84 1.73 10.83
C GLY A 86 -10.33 2.01 10.83
N LEU A 87 -10.83 2.50 11.96
CA LEU A 87 -12.23 2.87 12.09
C LEU A 87 -12.45 4.33 11.70
N PHE A 88 -13.53 4.59 10.98
CA PHE A 88 -13.91 5.92 10.53
C PHE A 88 -14.29 6.83 11.71
N ASP A 89 -13.73 8.03 11.69
CA ASP A 89 -14.10 9.16 12.55
C ASP A 89 -13.99 10.46 11.73
N PRO A 90 -15.10 11.16 11.44
CA PRO A 90 -15.08 12.35 10.58
C PRO A 90 -14.35 13.54 11.21
N PHE A 91 -14.12 13.53 12.52
CA PHE A 91 -13.49 14.63 13.26
C PHE A 91 -12.01 14.39 13.54
N ALA A 92 -11.53 13.17 13.34
CA ALA A 92 -10.14 12.82 13.57
C ALA A 92 -9.26 13.15 12.35
N PRO A 93 -7.96 13.44 12.58
CA PRO A 93 -6.98 13.43 11.51
C PRO A 93 -7.05 12.13 10.73
N TRP A 94 -6.89 12.21 9.41
CA TRP A 94 -6.93 11.03 8.52
C TRP A 94 -8.22 10.21 8.57
N TYR A 95 -9.30 10.74 9.16
CA TYR A 95 -10.55 10.00 9.36
C TYR A 95 -10.39 8.68 10.12
N LEU A 96 -9.36 8.59 10.97
CA LEU A 96 -9.02 7.39 11.72
C LEU A 96 -9.27 7.64 13.20
N ARG A 97 -10.13 6.81 13.79
CA ARG A 97 -10.43 6.87 15.22
C ARG A 97 -9.15 6.73 16.04
N PRO A 98 -8.86 7.68 16.95
CA PRO A 98 -7.61 7.69 17.69
C PRO A 98 -7.50 6.53 18.67
N THR A 99 -6.26 6.25 19.10
CA THR A 99 -5.93 5.23 20.10
C THR A 99 -5.81 5.84 21.50
N SER A 100 -6.11 5.05 22.53
CA SER A 100 -5.97 5.40 23.94
C SER A 100 -5.66 4.15 24.77
N PRO A 101 -4.76 4.19 25.77
CA PRO A 101 -4.49 3.04 26.64
C PRO A 101 -5.72 2.53 27.40
N LYS A 102 -6.70 3.39 27.64
CA LYS A 102 -7.95 3.03 28.33
C LYS A 102 -9.07 2.60 27.37
N GLY A 103 -8.91 2.85 26.08
CA GLY A 103 -10.00 2.76 25.10
C GLY A 103 -11.19 3.66 25.45
N GLY A 104 -12.28 3.50 24.70
CA GLY A 104 -13.53 4.21 24.94
C GLY A 104 -14.51 4.09 23.78
N PRO A 105 -15.71 4.69 23.88
CA PRO A 105 -16.69 4.65 22.78
C PRO A 105 -16.16 5.27 21.47
N TRP A 106 -15.23 6.21 21.59
CA TRP A 106 -14.65 6.98 20.49
C TRP A 106 -13.14 6.80 20.34
N THR A 107 -12.53 5.81 21.04
CA THR A 107 -11.10 5.54 20.95
C THR A 107 -10.82 4.05 20.94
N LEU A 108 -9.83 3.64 20.15
CA LEU A 108 -9.34 2.27 20.12
C LEU A 108 -8.42 2.03 21.31
N MET A 109 -8.57 0.88 21.99
CA MET A 109 -7.64 0.50 23.05
C MET A 109 -6.31 0.06 22.43
N ALA A 110 -5.22 0.77 22.71
CA ALA A 110 -3.88 0.40 22.28
C ALA A 110 -2.80 1.02 23.19
N PRO A 111 -1.57 0.47 23.22
CA PRO A 111 -0.44 1.08 23.92
C PRO A 111 -0.19 2.54 23.50
N PRO A 112 0.38 3.38 24.38
CA PRO A 112 0.80 4.74 24.02
C PRO A 112 1.69 4.75 22.77
N GLY A 113 1.41 5.66 21.83
CA GLY A 113 2.18 5.78 20.59
C GLY A 113 1.78 4.80 19.49
N SER A 114 0.79 3.93 19.71
CA SER A 114 0.29 3.03 18.65
C SER A 114 -0.48 3.81 17.58
N PRO A 115 -0.28 3.49 16.28
CA PRO A 115 -1.01 4.15 15.20
C PRO A 115 -2.51 3.83 15.25
N PRO A 116 -3.37 4.72 14.71
CA PRO A 116 -4.83 4.54 14.72
C PRO A 116 -5.31 3.57 13.64
N LEU A 117 -4.70 2.39 13.57
CA LEU A 117 -4.97 1.35 12.58
C LEU A 117 -5.22 0.01 13.27
N VAL A 118 -6.21 -0.74 12.77
CA VAL A 118 -6.54 -2.10 13.22
C VAL A 118 -5.84 -3.19 12.41
N ASP A 119 -5.44 -2.87 11.18
CA ASP A 119 -4.76 -3.79 10.28
C ASP A 119 -3.76 -3.01 9.40
N LEU A 120 -2.63 -3.64 9.05
CA LEU A 120 -1.57 -3.07 8.21
C LEU A 120 -1.34 -3.93 6.97
N LEU A 121 -1.12 -3.27 5.84
CA LEU A 121 -0.72 -3.93 4.61
C LEU A 121 0.71 -4.45 4.76
N ALA A 122 0.87 -5.76 4.92
CA ALA A 122 2.16 -6.43 5.01
C ALA A 122 2.18 -7.69 4.13
N GLU A 123 3.36 -8.03 3.60
CA GLU A 123 3.54 -9.25 2.79
C GLU A 123 3.37 -10.52 3.64
N ARG A 124 3.80 -10.47 4.91
CA ARG A 124 3.70 -11.60 5.84
C ARG A 124 3.09 -11.12 7.16
N PRO A 125 2.27 -11.95 7.84
CA PRO A 125 1.65 -11.57 9.12
C PRO A 125 2.64 -11.14 10.20
N LEU A 126 3.84 -11.74 10.25
CA LEU A 126 4.87 -11.36 11.23
C LEU A 126 5.48 -9.97 10.97
N ASP A 127 5.47 -9.50 9.72
CA ASP A 127 5.97 -8.16 9.38
C ASP A 127 5.00 -7.08 9.87
N GLN A 128 3.70 -7.37 9.89
CA GLN A 128 2.69 -6.49 10.50
C GLN A 128 2.87 -6.37 12.02
N VAL A 129 3.08 -7.48 12.72
CA VAL A 129 3.34 -7.45 14.18
C VAL A 129 4.58 -6.60 14.47
N ARG A 130 5.66 -6.82 13.71
CA ARG A 130 6.89 -6.04 13.83
C ARG A 130 6.66 -4.55 13.52
N ALA A 131 5.81 -4.22 12.56
CA ALA A 131 5.48 -2.82 12.26
C ALA A 131 4.76 -2.14 13.43
N TYR A 132 3.85 -2.83 14.12
CA TYR A 132 3.24 -2.31 15.34
C TYR A 132 4.23 -2.16 16.51
N GLU A 133 5.19 -3.09 16.65
CA GLU A 133 6.21 -3.03 17.70
C GLU A 133 7.24 -1.93 17.48
N THR A 134 7.67 -1.74 16.23
CA THR A 134 8.78 -0.83 15.88
C THR A 134 8.30 0.53 15.39
N GLY A 135 7.03 0.64 15.01
CA GLY A 135 6.49 1.81 14.32
C GLY A 135 7.00 1.95 12.88
N VAL A 136 7.63 0.92 12.29
CA VAL A 136 8.19 0.98 10.92
C VAL A 136 7.47 -0.01 10.01
N LEU A 137 6.77 0.49 8.99
CA LEU A 137 6.10 -0.34 7.99
C LEU A 137 6.96 -0.49 6.75
N GLN A 138 7.24 -1.73 6.34
CA GLN A 138 7.95 -2.00 5.09
C GLN A 138 7.03 -1.81 3.88
N PRO A 139 7.51 -1.25 2.76
CA PRO A 139 6.68 -1.08 1.58
C PRO A 139 6.40 -2.43 0.92
N LEU A 140 5.14 -2.69 0.60
CA LEU A 140 4.79 -3.72 -0.36
C LEU A 140 5.20 -3.24 -1.75
N ARG A 141 6.08 -3.97 -2.43
CA ARG A 141 6.44 -3.69 -3.82
C ARG A 141 5.97 -4.86 -4.67
N PRO A 142 5.10 -4.64 -5.66
CA PRO A 142 4.72 -5.72 -6.56
C PRO A 142 6.00 -6.26 -7.20
N GLN A 143 6.28 -7.53 -6.92
CA GLN A 143 7.36 -8.23 -7.58
C GLN A 143 6.96 -8.30 -9.05
N GLY A 144 7.58 -7.46 -9.89
CA GLY A 144 7.43 -7.61 -11.32
C GLY A 144 7.85 -9.02 -11.73
N LEU A 145 7.46 -9.45 -12.93
CA LEU A 145 8.13 -10.55 -13.61
C LEU A 145 9.61 -10.17 -13.76
N SER A 146 10.42 -10.50 -12.75
CA SER A 146 11.86 -10.50 -12.90
C SER A 146 12.14 -11.69 -13.80
N LEU A 147 12.31 -11.43 -15.10
CA LEU A 147 13.00 -12.37 -15.95
C LEU A 147 14.42 -12.45 -15.39
N ARG A 148 14.60 -13.36 -14.44
CA ARG A 148 15.89 -13.72 -13.86
C ARG A 148 16.86 -13.97 -15.02
N ARG A 149 18.12 -13.55 -14.89
CA ARG A 149 19.11 -13.71 -15.98
C ARG A 149 19.23 -15.17 -16.40
N GLU A 150 19.01 -16.07 -15.45
CA GLU A 150 18.92 -17.52 -15.60
C GLU A 150 17.74 -17.92 -16.50
N SER A 151 16.57 -17.30 -16.37
CA SER A 151 15.41 -17.53 -17.24
C SER A 151 15.64 -17.03 -18.67
N LEU A 152 16.34 -15.90 -18.83
CA LEU A 152 16.75 -15.39 -20.15
C LEU A 152 17.79 -16.30 -20.81
N LEU A 153 18.76 -16.81 -20.03
CA LEU A 153 19.76 -17.77 -20.50
C LEU A 153 19.11 -19.10 -20.88
N ALA A 154 18.18 -19.60 -20.08
CA ALA A 154 17.42 -20.82 -20.39
C ALA A 154 16.59 -20.66 -21.68
N PHE A 155 15.96 -19.49 -21.88
CA PHE A 155 15.24 -19.18 -23.11
C PHE A 155 16.18 -19.12 -24.33
N ALA A 156 17.33 -18.46 -24.21
CA ALA A 156 18.33 -18.41 -25.27
C ALA A 156 18.90 -19.80 -25.62
N LEU A 157 19.25 -20.61 -24.62
CA LEU A 157 19.75 -21.97 -24.80
C LEU A 157 18.70 -22.89 -25.43
N GLY A 158 17.43 -22.75 -25.02
CA GLY A 158 16.30 -23.44 -25.64
C GLY A 158 16.13 -23.07 -27.12
N GLY A 159 16.22 -21.78 -27.45
CA GLY A 159 16.17 -21.28 -28.82
C GLY A 159 17.31 -21.81 -29.69
N VAL A 160 18.55 -21.81 -29.16
CA VAL A 160 19.73 -22.34 -29.86
C VAL A 160 19.58 -23.84 -30.12
N SER A 161 19.10 -24.60 -29.13
CA SER A 161 18.88 -26.05 -29.27
C SER A 161 17.83 -26.36 -30.35
N LEU A 162 16.76 -25.57 -30.42
CA LEU A 162 15.71 -25.71 -31.44
C LEU A 162 16.25 -25.40 -32.84
N ALA A 163 17.05 -24.33 -32.97
CA ALA A 163 17.68 -23.94 -34.23
C ALA A 163 18.67 -25.02 -34.72
N LEU A 164 19.48 -25.57 -33.81
CA LEU A 164 20.39 -26.68 -34.12
C LEU A 164 19.62 -27.93 -34.56
N ALA A 165 18.53 -28.29 -33.88
CA ALA A 165 17.70 -29.44 -34.26
C ALA A 165 17.12 -29.30 -35.68
N PHE A 166 16.70 -28.09 -36.07
CA PHE A 166 16.22 -27.83 -37.43
C PHE A 166 17.33 -27.83 -38.49
N LEU A 167 18.51 -27.30 -38.17
CA LEU A 167 19.65 -27.27 -39.09
C LEU A 167 20.25 -28.67 -39.30
N LEU A 168 20.33 -29.49 -38.26
CA LEU A 168 20.84 -30.86 -38.32
C LEU A 168 19.86 -31.82 -39.01
N ARG A 169 18.56 -31.55 -38.98
CA ARG A 169 17.54 -32.32 -39.71
C ARG A 169 17.55 -32.07 -41.23
N LYS A 170 18.22 -31.01 -41.70
CA LYS A 170 18.32 -30.62 -43.12
C LYS A 170 19.57 -31.17 -43.83
N ARG A 171 20.39 -31.99 -43.16
CA ARG A 171 21.48 -32.78 -43.77
C ARG A 171 21.09 -34.25 -43.83
#